data_AF-U9SP86-F1
#
_entry.id   AF-U9SP86-F1
#
_cell.length_a   1.000
_cell.length_b   1.000
_cell.length_c   1.000
_cell.angle_alpha   90.00
_cell.angle_beta   90.00
_cell.angle_gamma   90.00
#
_symmetry.space_group_name_H-M   'P 1'
#
loop_
_entity.id
_entity.type
_entity.pdbx_description
1 polymer ?
#
loop_
_entity_poly.entity_id
_entity_poly.type
_entity_poly.pdbx_seq_one_letter_code
_entity_poly.pdbx_strand_id
1 'polypeptide(L)'
;MQGLFYAKLHINDFEKLQHINFPKLQTLKIPYQCPKPEYLMKFLEINGKNLRRVYICEGICEGIFNTVFNPKGLNKNLILSIANFCPNLERLSVRINSEFISVWCGKKDMTGILFDIVATYSSKYFCELVLYNSNLYLINSKDLELFLISWKNRKPKKLLTLVIIRNTTIDEYEEYKGNIINDENNEDSHDELSNRDQNLKIIEEYKKLDIIKFRIENIKEEEESEYYFY
;
A
#
# COMPACT_ATOMS: atom_id res chain seq x y z
N MET A 1 1.11 -8.73 25.06
CA MET A 1 1.72 -7.90 23.98
C MET A 1 2.93 -8.65 23.48
N GLN A 2 2.91 -9.24 22.29
CA GLN A 2 3.97 -10.13 21.81
C GLN A 2 4.40 -9.74 20.39
N GLY A 3 5.68 -9.36 20.28
CA GLY A 3 6.46 -9.24 19.05
C GLY A 3 5.99 -8.18 18.07
N LEU A 4 6.41 -6.92 18.27
CA LEU A 4 6.64 -6.01 17.16
C LEU A 4 8.05 -6.29 16.65
N PHE A 5 8.20 -6.72 15.39
CA PHE A 5 9.51 -6.76 14.75
C PHE A 5 9.67 -5.46 13.96
N TYR A 6 10.52 -4.58 14.48
CA TYR A 6 10.91 -3.33 13.84
C TYR A 6 12.26 -3.57 13.17
N ALA A 7 12.25 -3.64 11.84
CA ALA A 7 13.47 -3.72 11.06
C ALA A 7 13.96 -2.31 10.73
N LYS A 8 14.78 -1.71 11.60
CA LYS A 8 15.74 -0.66 11.19
C LYS A 8 16.98 -1.33 10.62
N LEU A 9 16.76 -2.14 9.59
CA LEU A 9 17.85 -2.87 8.96
C LEU A 9 18.30 -2.01 7.81
N HIS A 10 19.61 -1.76 7.71
CA HIS A 10 20.17 -1.58 6.38
C HIS A 10 19.66 -2.76 5.54
N ILE A 11 19.12 -2.50 4.35
CA ILE A 11 18.48 -3.51 3.48
C ILE A 11 19.30 -4.81 3.38
N ASN A 12 20.62 -4.68 3.43
CA ASN A 12 21.57 -5.78 3.38
C ASN A 12 21.56 -6.70 4.61
N ASP A 13 21.09 -6.23 5.77
CA ASP A 13 21.00 -7.04 6.99
C ASP A 13 19.73 -7.90 7.06
N PHE A 14 18.70 -7.62 6.25
CA PHE A 14 17.48 -8.43 6.24
C PHE A 14 17.75 -9.87 5.76
N GLU A 15 18.77 -10.08 4.93
CA GLU A 15 19.21 -11.41 4.49
C GLU A 15 19.49 -12.35 5.67
N LYS A 16 20.07 -11.83 6.76
CA LYS A 16 20.39 -12.60 7.96
C LYS A 16 19.15 -13.12 8.68
N LEU A 17 18.00 -12.48 8.46
CA LEU A 17 16.74 -12.81 9.11
C LEU A 17 15.88 -13.78 8.32
N GLN A 18 16.18 -14.00 7.03
CA GLN A 18 15.33 -14.75 6.11
C GLN A 18 15.00 -16.18 6.57
N HIS A 19 15.82 -16.74 7.47
CA HIS A 19 15.68 -18.10 8.02
C HIS A 19 15.38 -18.14 9.53
N ILE A 20 15.26 -16.98 10.20
CA ILE A 20 15.02 -16.92 11.65
C ILE A 20 13.53 -17.11 11.93
N ASN A 21 13.23 -17.98 12.91
CA ASN A 21 11.86 -18.22 13.38
C ASN A 21 11.53 -17.30 14.57
N PHE A 22 10.49 -16.51 14.41
CA PHE A 22 9.86 -15.66 15.41
C PHE A 22 8.46 -16.20 15.72
N PRO A 23 8.33 -17.22 16.58
CA PRO A 23 7.08 -17.98 16.74
C PRO A 23 5.93 -17.17 17.35
N LYS A 24 6.21 -16.00 17.90
CA LYS A 24 5.22 -15.09 18.52
C LYS A 24 5.02 -13.79 17.72
N LEU A 25 5.64 -13.67 16.54
CA LEU A 25 5.56 -12.46 15.73
C LEU A 25 4.15 -12.29 15.15
N GLN A 26 3.51 -11.18 15.48
CA GLN A 26 2.18 -10.85 14.98
C GLN A 26 2.18 -9.61 14.08
N THR A 27 3.22 -8.79 14.14
CA THR A 27 3.32 -7.55 13.38
C THR A 27 4.71 -7.42 12.77
N LEU A 28 4.74 -7.36 11.44
CA LEU A 28 5.94 -7.07 10.65
C LEU A 28 5.82 -5.65 10.09
N LYS A 29 6.77 -4.78 10.42
CA LYS A 29 6.87 -3.43 9.82
C LYS A 29 8.19 -3.31 9.06
N ILE A 30 8.10 -2.87 7.81
CA ILE A 30 9.23 -2.57 6.93
C ILE A 30 9.05 -1.11 6.46
N PRO A 31 9.50 -0.15 7.28
CA PRO A 31 9.10 1.25 7.15
C PRO A 31 9.77 2.06 6.04
N TYR A 32 10.90 1.60 5.51
CA TYR A 32 11.74 2.36 4.58
C TYR A 32 11.75 1.73 3.19
N GLN A 33 12.85 1.06 2.85
CA GLN A 33 12.98 0.33 1.60
C GLN A 33 12.70 -1.15 1.83
N CYS A 34 11.81 -1.72 1.03
CA CYS A 34 11.55 -3.14 1.07
C CYS A 34 12.83 -3.92 0.76
N PRO A 35 13.18 -4.93 1.58
CA PRO A 35 14.27 -5.86 1.28
C PRO A 35 14.08 -6.54 -0.07
N LYS A 36 15.13 -7.22 -0.55
CA LYS A 36 14.99 -8.08 -1.74
C LYS A 36 13.81 -9.04 -1.55
N PRO A 37 12.91 -9.17 -2.55
CA PRO A 37 11.70 -9.97 -2.44
C PRO A 37 12.00 -11.41 -1.99
N GLU A 38 13.08 -12.00 -2.50
CA GLU A 38 13.50 -13.38 -2.19
C GLU A 38 13.71 -13.62 -0.68
N TYR A 39 14.34 -12.68 0.01
CA TYR A 39 14.61 -12.79 1.44
C TYR A 39 13.33 -12.60 2.27
N LEU A 40 12.48 -11.65 1.87
CA LEU A 40 11.22 -11.40 2.56
C LEU A 40 10.22 -12.54 2.34
N MET A 41 10.16 -13.13 1.15
CA MET A 41 9.31 -14.29 0.88
C MET A 41 9.69 -15.50 1.75
N LYS A 42 10.99 -15.81 1.89
CA LYS A 42 11.45 -16.87 2.82
C LYS A 42 11.13 -16.56 4.29
N PHE A 43 11.28 -15.30 4.69
CA PHE A 43 10.89 -14.87 6.03
C PHE A 43 9.38 -15.10 6.29
N LEU A 44 8.54 -14.72 5.32
CA LEU A 44 7.09 -14.89 5.39
C LEU A 44 6.68 -16.36 5.38
N GLU A 45 7.36 -17.21 4.63
CA GLU A 45 7.12 -18.66 4.63
C GLU A 45 7.28 -19.26 6.05
N ILE A 46 8.30 -18.82 6.80
CA ILE A 46 8.56 -19.30 8.16
C ILE A 46 7.63 -18.66 9.20
N ASN A 47 7.43 -17.35 9.10
CA ASN A 47 6.83 -16.54 10.17
C ASN A 47 5.38 -16.10 9.90
N GLY A 48 4.92 -16.19 8.66
CA GLY A 48 3.69 -15.56 8.17
C GLY A 48 2.41 -16.09 8.83
N LYS A 49 2.38 -17.36 9.26
CA LYS A 49 1.20 -17.97 9.87
C LYS A 49 0.67 -17.22 11.10
N ASN A 50 1.56 -16.54 11.82
CA ASN A 50 1.21 -15.79 13.03
C ASN A 50 1.00 -14.29 12.78
N LEU A 51 1.37 -13.80 11.58
CA LEU A 51 1.24 -12.40 11.22
C LEU A 51 -0.23 -12.02 11.08
N ARG A 52 -0.60 -10.96 11.79
CA ARG A 52 -1.91 -10.29 11.70
C ARG A 52 -1.82 -8.94 11.03
N ARG A 53 -0.63 -8.32 11.07
CA ARG A 53 -0.38 -6.99 10.52
C ARG A 53 0.93 -6.98 9.76
N VAL A 54 0.89 -6.52 8.52
CA VAL A 54 2.07 -6.33 7.67
C VAL A 54 2.06 -4.90 7.16
N TYR A 55 3.17 -4.19 7.36
CA TYR A 55 3.44 -2.88 6.77
C TYR A 55 4.69 -2.96 5.90
N ILE A 56 4.57 -2.56 4.64
CA ILE A 56 5.68 -2.54 3.69
C ILE A 56 5.69 -1.19 2.97
N CYS A 57 6.86 -0.57 2.97
CA CYS A 57 7.14 0.63 2.21
C CYS A 57 8.14 0.32 1.08
N GLU A 58 7.85 0.83 -0.12
CA GLU A 58 8.80 0.96 -1.22
C GLU A 58 9.05 2.45 -1.44
N GLY A 59 10.02 3.01 -0.71
CA GLY A 59 10.29 4.45 -0.72
C GLY A 59 11.79 4.79 -0.64
N ILE A 60 12.11 6.01 -1.03
CA ILE A 60 13.46 6.59 -0.92
C ILE A 60 13.70 6.95 0.55
N CYS A 61 14.86 6.56 1.09
CA CYS A 61 15.36 7.18 2.32
C CYS A 61 15.87 8.56 1.95
N GLU A 62 15.31 9.63 2.52
CA GLU A 62 15.85 10.97 2.39
C GLU A 62 17.36 10.94 2.72
N GLY A 63 18.21 11.33 1.77
CA GLY A 63 19.66 11.35 1.92
C GLY A 63 20.47 10.40 1.01
N ILE A 64 19.84 9.46 0.29
CA ILE A 64 20.53 8.60 -0.69
C ILE A 64 20.16 9.02 -2.12
N PHE A 65 20.61 10.20 -2.54
CA PHE A 65 20.37 10.71 -3.90
C PHE A 65 21.30 10.15 -4.98
N ASN A 66 22.32 9.37 -4.60
CA ASN A 66 23.37 8.96 -5.55
C ASN A 66 23.62 7.46 -5.49
N THR A 67 22.86 6.69 -6.27
CA THR A 67 23.28 5.52 -7.04
C THR A 67 22.04 5.01 -7.77
N VAL A 68 22.21 4.46 -8.98
CA VAL A 68 21.16 3.92 -9.86
C VAL A 68 20.14 3.10 -9.07
N PHE A 69 19.05 3.75 -8.66
CA PHE A 69 18.07 3.19 -7.76
C PHE A 69 17.10 2.37 -8.60
N ASN A 70 17.07 1.05 -8.37
CA ASN A 70 16.13 0.14 -9.00
C ASN A 70 15.25 -0.49 -7.92
N PRO A 71 14.36 0.28 -7.26
CA PRO A 71 13.49 -0.25 -6.23
C PRO A 71 12.52 -1.25 -6.87
N LYS A 72 12.75 -2.54 -6.57
CA LYS A 72 11.97 -3.69 -7.04
C LYS A 72 11.56 -4.59 -5.85
N GLY A 73 11.64 -4.06 -4.62
CA GLY A 73 11.38 -4.82 -3.40
C GLY A 73 9.92 -5.27 -3.35
N LEU A 74 9.01 -4.33 -3.55
CA LEU A 74 7.59 -4.61 -3.69
C LEU A 74 7.26 -4.98 -5.14
N ASN A 75 6.84 -6.22 -5.34
CA ASN A 75 6.37 -6.71 -6.64
C ASN A 75 5.23 -7.73 -6.47
N LYS A 76 4.64 -8.15 -7.59
CA LYS A 76 3.53 -9.11 -7.63
C LYS A 76 3.81 -10.39 -6.81
N ASN A 77 5.02 -10.96 -6.93
CA ASN A 77 5.36 -12.22 -6.26
C ASN A 77 5.42 -12.06 -4.74
N LEU A 78 5.93 -10.93 -4.26
CA LEU A 78 5.92 -10.62 -2.83
C LEU A 78 4.50 -10.44 -2.31
N ILE A 79 3.63 -9.68 -3.01
CA ILE A 79 2.24 -9.49 -2.61
C ILE A 79 1.48 -10.83 -2.58
N LEU A 80 1.68 -11.68 -3.58
CA LEU A 80 1.15 -13.05 -3.59
C LEU A 80 1.66 -13.87 -2.40
N SER A 81 2.94 -13.77 -2.07
CA SER A 81 3.53 -14.48 -0.94
C SER A 81 2.97 -14.01 0.40
N ILE A 82 2.70 -12.72 0.56
CA ILE A 82 1.99 -12.20 1.75
C ILE A 82 0.61 -12.85 1.86
N ALA A 83 -0.16 -12.85 0.77
CA ALA A 83 -1.49 -13.46 0.79
C ALA A 83 -1.46 -14.96 1.08
N ASN A 84 -0.49 -15.68 0.52
CA ASN A 84 -0.36 -17.13 0.67
C ASN A 84 0.18 -17.55 2.05
N PHE A 85 1.22 -16.87 2.54
CA PHE A 85 1.92 -17.26 3.77
C PHE A 85 1.35 -16.60 5.03
N CYS A 86 0.47 -15.61 4.91
CA CYS A 86 -0.17 -14.92 6.03
C CYS A 86 -1.70 -15.20 6.10
N PRO A 87 -2.14 -16.45 6.36
CA PRO A 87 -3.54 -16.83 6.36
C PRO A 87 -4.38 -16.18 7.47
N ASN A 88 -3.73 -15.56 8.47
CA ASN A 88 -4.38 -14.86 9.57
C ASN A 88 -4.21 -13.33 9.47
N LEU A 89 -3.79 -12.82 8.30
CA LEU A 89 -3.60 -11.40 8.09
C LEU A 89 -4.94 -10.66 8.22
N GLU A 90 -4.98 -9.68 9.12
CA GLU A 90 -6.12 -8.80 9.38
C GLU A 90 -5.93 -7.45 8.67
N ARG A 91 -4.68 -6.93 8.64
CA ARG A 91 -4.33 -5.64 8.05
C ARG A 91 -3.10 -5.73 7.17
N LEU A 92 -3.20 -5.21 5.95
CA LEU A 92 -2.07 -4.93 5.08
C LEU A 92 -1.96 -3.42 4.86
N SER A 93 -0.77 -2.90 5.07
CA SER A 93 -0.44 -1.50 4.85
C SER A 93 0.70 -1.39 3.85
N VAL A 94 0.47 -0.68 2.75
CA VAL A 94 1.42 -0.58 1.64
C VAL A 94 1.65 0.89 1.33
N ARG A 95 2.92 1.32 1.28
CA ARG A 95 3.32 2.61 0.72
C ARG A 95 3.98 2.36 -0.62
N ILE A 96 3.36 2.89 -1.69
CA ILE A 96 3.89 2.88 -3.05
C ILE A 96 4.27 4.32 -3.36
N ASN A 97 5.55 4.60 -3.61
CA ASN A 97 5.97 5.96 -3.92
C ASN A 97 5.40 6.40 -5.29
N SER A 98 4.80 7.59 -5.33
CA SER A 98 4.05 8.14 -6.47
C SER A 98 4.93 8.45 -7.68
N GLU A 99 6.23 8.71 -7.48
CA GLU A 99 7.21 8.87 -8.58
C GLU A 99 7.38 7.61 -9.46
N PHE A 100 6.85 6.45 -9.03
CA PHE A 100 6.82 5.22 -9.83
C PHE A 100 5.50 4.98 -10.55
N ILE A 101 4.43 5.71 -10.19
CA ILE A 101 3.09 5.57 -10.78
C ILE A 101 3.02 6.28 -12.14
N SER A 102 3.79 7.35 -12.34
CA SER A 102 3.80 8.14 -13.59
C SER A 102 4.49 7.45 -14.79
N VAL A 103 5.15 6.29 -14.62
CA VAL A 103 5.88 5.59 -15.70
C VAL A 103 5.06 4.48 -16.38
N TRP A 104 3.82 4.21 -15.94
CA TRP A 104 3.03 3.09 -16.46
C TRP A 104 1.69 3.52 -17.05
N CYS A 105 1.74 4.38 -18.07
CA CYS A 105 0.58 4.59 -18.93
C CYS A 105 0.43 3.38 -19.89
N GLY A 106 -0.56 2.50 -19.60
CA GLY A 106 -1.00 1.42 -20.52
C GLY A 106 -1.07 0.00 -19.95
N LYS A 107 -0.63 -0.26 -18.72
CA LYS A 107 -0.78 -1.56 -18.00
C LYS A 107 -1.40 -1.33 -16.62
N LYS A 108 -1.95 -2.40 -16.04
CA LYS A 108 -2.38 -2.42 -14.63
C LYS A 108 -1.21 -2.03 -13.74
N ASP A 109 -1.36 -0.93 -13.01
CA ASP A 109 -0.34 -0.42 -12.10
C ASP A 109 -0.17 -1.33 -10.86
N MET A 110 0.78 -1.00 -9.99
CA MET A 110 1.03 -1.78 -8.78
C MET A 110 -0.18 -1.81 -7.82
N THR A 111 -0.99 -0.75 -7.79
CA THR A 111 -2.21 -0.65 -6.96
C THR A 111 -3.28 -1.61 -7.49
N GLY A 112 -3.47 -1.66 -8.80
CA GLY A 112 -4.35 -2.62 -9.45
C GLY A 112 -3.90 -4.06 -9.16
N ILE A 113 -2.62 -4.38 -9.32
CA ILE A 113 -2.09 -5.72 -9.01
C ILE A 113 -2.36 -6.09 -7.54
N LEU A 114 -2.14 -5.14 -6.62
CA LEU A 114 -2.43 -5.30 -5.20
C LEU A 114 -3.92 -5.60 -4.97
N PHE A 115 -4.81 -4.85 -5.60
CA PHE A 115 -6.26 -5.07 -5.52
C PHE A 115 -6.67 -6.46 -5.98
N ASP A 116 -6.19 -6.94 -7.12
CA ASP A 116 -6.52 -8.28 -7.62
C ASP A 116 -6.09 -9.37 -6.63
N ILE A 117 -4.88 -9.24 -6.09
CA ILE A 117 -4.36 -10.22 -5.14
C ILE A 117 -5.14 -10.16 -3.84
N VAL A 118 -5.43 -8.97 -3.32
CA VAL A 118 -6.20 -8.80 -2.08
C VAL A 118 -7.60 -9.36 -2.26
N ALA A 119 -8.31 -9.04 -3.35
CA ALA A 119 -9.65 -9.55 -3.60
C ALA A 119 -9.68 -11.07 -3.80
N THR A 120 -8.66 -11.65 -4.40
CA THR A 120 -8.63 -13.09 -4.70
C THR A 120 -8.17 -13.92 -3.50
N TYR A 121 -7.03 -13.56 -2.91
CA TYR A 121 -6.27 -14.44 -2.01
C TYR A 121 -6.33 -14.06 -0.54
N SER A 122 -6.88 -12.88 -0.18
CA SER A 122 -6.91 -12.48 1.23
C SER A 122 -7.65 -13.49 2.10
N SER A 123 -7.27 -13.55 3.37
CA SER A 123 -7.98 -14.39 4.33
C SER A 123 -9.41 -13.90 4.59
N LYS A 124 -10.25 -14.75 5.20
CA LYS A 124 -11.56 -14.32 5.72
C LYS A 124 -11.47 -13.37 6.93
N TYR A 125 -10.28 -13.25 7.53
CA TYR A 125 -10.01 -12.35 8.66
C TYR A 125 -9.52 -10.97 8.21
N PHE A 126 -9.09 -10.85 6.96
CA PHE A 126 -8.65 -9.61 6.37
C PHE A 126 -9.77 -8.58 6.41
N CYS A 127 -9.50 -7.44 7.03
CA CYS A 127 -10.50 -6.42 7.29
C CYS A 127 -9.99 -5.00 7.07
N GLU A 128 -8.71 -4.80 6.79
CA GLU A 128 -8.17 -3.45 6.59
C GLU A 128 -7.06 -3.43 5.52
N LEU A 129 -7.28 -2.63 4.48
CA LEU A 129 -6.28 -2.29 3.47
C LEU A 129 -5.95 -0.81 3.62
N VAL A 130 -4.67 -0.51 3.84
CA VAL A 130 -4.16 0.86 4.00
C VAL A 130 -3.20 1.17 2.88
N LEU A 131 -3.48 2.22 2.11
CA LEU A 131 -2.62 2.72 1.05
C LEU A 131 -2.02 4.06 1.49
N TYR A 132 -0.71 4.10 1.67
CA TYR A 132 0.04 5.29 2.06
C TYR A 132 0.53 6.07 0.85
N ASN A 133 0.64 7.39 1.00
CA ASN A 133 1.06 8.36 -0.03
C ASN A 133 0.28 8.17 -1.33
N SER A 134 -0.95 7.68 -1.21
CA SER A 134 -1.81 7.34 -2.33
C SER A 134 -2.87 8.40 -2.43
N ASN A 135 -2.99 9.02 -3.60
CA ASN A 135 -4.11 9.89 -3.90
C ASN A 135 -5.16 9.16 -4.71
N LEU A 136 -6.42 9.54 -4.51
CA LEU A 136 -7.52 8.89 -5.23
C LEU A 136 -7.41 9.13 -6.75
N TYR A 137 -6.86 10.25 -7.22
CA TYR A 137 -6.64 10.44 -8.66
C TYR A 137 -5.57 9.52 -9.24
N LEU A 138 -4.65 9.00 -8.42
CA LEU A 138 -3.61 8.05 -8.85
C LEU A 138 -4.13 6.61 -8.94
N ILE A 139 -5.31 6.32 -8.41
CA ILE A 139 -5.91 4.99 -8.47
C ILE A 139 -6.71 4.88 -9.76
N ASN A 140 -6.42 3.88 -10.60
CA ASN A 140 -7.27 3.61 -11.75
C ASN A 140 -8.69 3.22 -11.30
N SER A 141 -9.69 3.96 -11.78
CA SER A 141 -11.08 3.79 -11.35
C SER A 141 -11.68 2.44 -11.71
N LYS A 142 -11.31 1.88 -12.86
CA LYS A 142 -11.73 0.55 -13.29
C LYS A 142 -11.17 -0.54 -12.37
N ASP A 143 -9.90 -0.44 -11.99
CA ASP A 143 -9.29 -1.39 -11.06
C ASP A 143 -9.91 -1.31 -9.65
N LEU A 144 -10.21 -0.09 -9.19
CA LEU A 144 -10.92 0.12 -7.92
C LEU A 144 -12.34 -0.48 -7.94
N GLU A 145 -13.10 -0.27 -9.01
CA GLU A 145 -14.45 -0.82 -9.11
C GLU A 145 -14.42 -2.36 -9.18
N LEU A 146 -13.54 -2.94 -10.01
CA LEU A 146 -13.36 -4.39 -10.10
C LEU A 146 -12.94 -5.01 -8.76
N PHE A 147 -12.09 -4.32 -8.01
CA PHE A 147 -11.73 -4.71 -6.64
C PHE A 147 -12.97 -4.81 -5.75
N LEU A 148 -13.80 -3.78 -5.73
CA LEU A 148 -14.98 -3.70 -4.87
C LEU A 148 -16.08 -4.70 -5.28
N ILE A 149 -16.28 -4.91 -6.59
CA ILE A 149 -17.16 -5.97 -7.11
C ILE A 149 -16.67 -7.34 -6.62
N SER A 150 -15.39 -7.62 -6.78
CA SER A 150 -14.79 -8.88 -6.34
C SER A 150 -14.90 -9.04 -4.82
N TRP A 151 -14.71 -7.96 -4.06
CA TRP A 151 -14.83 -7.97 -2.61
C TRP A 151 -16.26 -8.22 -2.13
N LYS A 152 -17.26 -7.60 -2.77
CA LYS A 152 -18.69 -7.79 -2.52
C LYS A 152 -19.10 -9.27 -2.61
N ASN A 153 -18.47 -10.04 -3.48
CA ASN A 153 -18.77 -11.47 -3.67
C ASN A 153 -18.13 -12.38 -2.61
N ARG A 154 -17.31 -11.84 -1.70
CA ARG A 154 -16.67 -12.60 -0.62
C ARG A 154 -17.61 -12.69 0.59
N LYS A 155 -17.32 -13.66 1.47
CA LYS A 155 -17.95 -13.79 2.80
C LYS A 155 -16.94 -13.46 3.92
N PRO A 156 -16.53 -12.19 4.10
CA PRO A 156 -15.55 -11.82 5.12
C PRO A 156 -16.17 -11.90 6.53
N LYS A 157 -15.35 -12.14 7.56
CA LYS A 157 -15.80 -12.13 8.96
C LYS A 157 -15.99 -10.71 9.51
N LYS A 158 -15.35 -9.73 8.90
CA LYS A 158 -15.39 -8.32 9.29
C LYS A 158 -15.53 -7.48 8.03
N LEU A 159 -16.21 -6.34 8.15
CA LEU A 159 -16.33 -5.38 7.06
C LEU A 159 -14.94 -4.87 6.67
N LEU A 160 -14.65 -4.83 5.37
CA LEU A 160 -13.39 -4.27 4.88
C LEU A 160 -13.37 -2.78 5.14
N THR A 161 -12.25 -2.30 5.66
CA THR A 161 -11.96 -0.88 5.76
C THR A 161 -10.85 -0.53 4.78
N LEU A 162 -11.18 0.32 3.81
CA LEU A 162 -10.21 0.91 2.90
C LEU A 162 -9.78 2.26 3.47
N VAL A 163 -8.47 2.43 3.65
CA VAL A 163 -7.86 3.62 4.24
C VAL A 163 -6.88 4.21 3.25
N ILE A 164 -7.05 5.49 2.94
CA ILE A 164 -6.12 6.25 2.13
C ILE A 164 -5.40 7.23 3.04
N ILE A 165 -4.08 7.08 3.17
CA ILE A 165 -3.23 7.97 3.96
C ILE A 165 -2.49 8.89 2.99
N ARG A 166 -2.71 10.19 3.12
CA ARG A 166 -2.16 11.21 2.22
C ARG A 166 -1.04 12.01 2.87
N ASN A 167 -0.10 12.47 2.04
CA ASN A 167 0.91 13.42 2.46
C ASN A 167 0.46 14.83 2.09
N THR A 168 0.11 15.65 3.09
CA THR A 168 -0.44 17.00 2.89
C THR A 168 0.52 17.91 2.11
N THR A 169 1.83 17.72 2.25
CA THR A 169 2.84 18.53 1.55
C THR A 169 2.84 18.31 0.04
N ILE A 170 2.57 17.08 -0.41
CA ILE A 170 2.47 16.73 -1.84
C ILE A 170 1.09 17.14 -2.36
N ASP A 171 0.04 16.93 -1.56
CA ASP A 171 -1.33 17.25 -1.95
C ASP A 171 -1.51 18.76 -2.19
N GLU A 172 -0.97 19.61 -1.32
CA GLU A 172 -1.01 21.06 -1.52
C GLU A 172 -0.26 21.49 -2.78
N TYR A 173 0.88 20.86 -3.08
CA TYR A 173 1.68 21.16 -4.27
C TYR A 173 1.00 20.71 -5.57
N GLU A 174 0.44 19.50 -5.62
CA GLU A 174 -0.23 18.99 -6.82
C GLU A 174 -1.62 19.62 -7.00
N GLU A 175 -2.35 19.96 -5.94
CA GLU A 175 -3.58 20.77 -6.01
C GLU A 175 -3.27 22.18 -6.52
N TYR A 176 -2.19 22.80 -6.03
CA TYR A 176 -1.70 24.09 -6.53
C TYR A 176 -1.28 24.01 -8.00
N LYS A 177 -0.57 22.97 -8.41
CA LYS A 177 -0.14 22.75 -9.80
C LYS A 177 -1.33 22.47 -10.72
N GLY A 178 -2.28 21.64 -10.31
CA GLY A 178 -3.53 21.40 -11.04
C GLY A 178 -4.34 22.69 -11.21
N ASN A 179 -4.34 23.57 -10.21
CA ASN A 179 -4.97 24.88 -10.30
C ASN A 179 -4.23 25.87 -11.23
N ILE A 180 -2.90 25.76 -11.37
CA ILE A 180 -2.10 26.56 -12.32
C ILE A 180 -2.29 26.08 -13.77
N ILE A 181 -2.42 24.77 -13.99
CA ILE A 181 -2.57 24.20 -15.35
C ILE A 181 -3.98 24.48 -15.93
N ASN A 182 -4.94 24.90 -15.09
CA ASN A 182 -6.26 25.35 -15.52
C ASN A 182 -6.24 26.71 -16.27
N ASP A 183 -5.10 27.42 -16.33
CA ASP A 183 -4.91 28.57 -17.22
C ASP A 183 -4.38 28.08 -18.59
N GLU A 184 -5.32 27.93 -19.52
CA GLU A 184 -5.18 27.84 -20.97
C GLU A 184 -3.92 27.11 -21.53
N ASN A 185 -4.10 25.84 -21.96
CA ASN A 185 -3.36 25.12 -23.02
C ASN A 185 -2.79 23.72 -22.69
N ASN A 186 -3.31 22.95 -21.72
CA ASN A 186 -2.94 21.53 -21.55
C ASN A 186 -4.17 20.62 -21.37
N GLU A 187 -4.49 19.83 -22.41
CA GLU A 187 -5.59 18.85 -22.44
C GLU A 187 -5.47 17.72 -21.39
N ASP A 188 -4.29 17.50 -20.80
CA ASP A 188 -4.05 16.38 -19.87
C ASP A 188 -4.51 16.62 -18.41
N SER A 189 -4.68 17.88 -17.98
CA SER A 189 -5.01 18.21 -16.57
C SER A 189 -6.48 18.01 -16.21
N HIS A 190 -7.36 18.00 -17.21
CA HIS A 190 -8.80 17.89 -17.02
C HIS A 190 -9.23 16.47 -16.60
N ASP A 191 -8.37 15.48 -16.78
CA ASP A 191 -8.63 14.05 -16.55
C ASP A 191 -8.32 13.59 -15.10
N GLU A 192 -7.41 14.26 -14.38
CA GLU A 192 -6.98 13.86 -13.03
C GLU A 192 -8.02 14.19 -11.93
N LEU A 193 -8.56 15.42 -11.93
CA LEU A 193 -9.67 15.82 -11.07
C LEU A 193 -10.92 14.97 -11.35
N SER A 194 -11.15 14.65 -12.62
CA SER A 194 -12.20 13.73 -13.09
C SER A 194 -12.06 12.34 -12.46
N ASN A 195 -10.84 11.77 -12.45
CA ASN A 195 -10.60 10.43 -11.90
C ASN A 195 -10.76 10.37 -10.37
N ARG A 196 -10.36 11.41 -9.63
CA ARG A 196 -10.61 11.51 -8.18
C ARG A 196 -12.10 11.46 -7.86
N ASP A 197 -12.88 12.29 -8.54
CA ASP A 197 -14.32 12.38 -8.31
C ASP A 197 -15.05 11.09 -8.73
N GLN A 198 -14.58 10.45 -9.79
CA GLN A 198 -15.05 9.12 -10.18
C GLN A 198 -14.79 8.09 -9.08
N ASN A 199 -13.57 8.05 -8.53
CA ASN A 199 -13.22 7.13 -7.46
C ASN A 199 -14.01 7.38 -6.18
N LEU A 200 -14.26 8.63 -5.82
CA LEU A 200 -15.12 8.97 -4.69
C LEU A 200 -16.57 8.51 -4.91
N LYS A 201 -17.12 8.68 -6.11
CA LYS A 201 -18.48 8.20 -6.45
C LYS A 201 -18.58 6.69 -6.30
N ILE A 202 -17.60 5.94 -6.85
CA ILE A 202 -17.51 4.50 -6.70
C ILE A 202 -17.46 4.14 -5.20
N ILE A 203 -16.53 4.71 -4.45
CA ILE A 203 -16.36 4.39 -3.02
C ILE A 203 -17.64 4.65 -2.22
N GLU A 204 -18.31 5.78 -2.43
CA GLU A 204 -19.55 6.12 -1.71
C GLU A 204 -20.72 5.20 -2.08
N GLU A 205 -20.78 4.68 -3.32
CA GLU A 205 -21.74 3.64 -3.70
C GLU A 205 -21.54 2.37 -2.86
N TYR A 206 -20.32 1.83 -2.84
CA TYR A 206 -20.03 0.58 -2.13
C TYR A 206 -20.09 0.73 -0.60
N LYS A 207 -19.87 1.94 -0.09
CA LYS A 207 -20.09 2.27 1.32
C LYS A 207 -21.57 2.28 1.70
N LYS A 208 -22.45 2.84 0.85
CA LYS A 208 -23.92 2.79 1.05
C LYS A 208 -24.48 1.37 1.00
N LEU A 209 -23.81 0.48 0.29
CA LEU A 209 -24.15 -0.95 0.21
C LEU A 209 -23.57 -1.77 1.38
N ASP A 210 -22.96 -1.14 2.39
CA ASP A 210 -22.28 -1.80 3.51
C ASP A 210 -21.23 -2.84 3.07
N ILE A 211 -20.60 -2.63 1.91
CA ILE A 211 -19.52 -3.49 1.40
C ILE A 211 -18.17 -3.10 1.98
N ILE A 212 -17.97 -1.79 2.22
CA ILE A 212 -16.75 -1.24 2.81
C ILE A 212 -17.04 -0.15 3.83
N LYS A 213 -16.10 0.06 4.74
CA LYS A 213 -15.85 1.35 5.38
C LYS A 213 -14.76 2.06 4.61
N PHE A 214 -14.86 3.38 4.51
CA PHE A 214 -13.85 4.19 3.86
C PHE A 214 -13.47 5.37 4.75
N ARG A 215 -12.17 5.67 4.83
CA ARG A 215 -11.66 6.88 5.48
C ARG A 215 -10.40 7.37 4.80
N ILE A 216 -10.21 8.68 4.87
CA ILE A 216 -9.02 9.38 4.45
C ILE A 216 -8.35 9.91 5.71
N GLU A 217 -7.05 9.71 5.82
CA GLU A 217 -6.22 10.20 6.91
C GLU A 217 -5.03 10.97 6.35
N ASN A 218 -4.52 11.94 7.11
CA ASN A 218 -3.25 12.58 6.81
C ASN A 218 -2.14 11.80 7.53
N ILE A 219 -0.94 11.76 6.94
CA ILE A 219 0.25 11.30 7.65
C ILE A 219 0.39 12.13 8.92
N LYS A 220 0.44 11.47 10.08
CA LYS A 220 0.71 12.15 11.34
C LYS A 220 2.23 12.34 11.44
N GLU A 221 2.69 13.55 11.74
CA GLU A 221 4.10 13.87 11.97
C GLU A 221 4.75 12.94 13.01
N GLU A 222 3.97 12.43 13.97
CA GLU A 222 4.44 11.43 14.95
C GLU A 222 4.82 10.08 14.30
N GLU A 223 4.07 9.64 13.28
CA GLU A 223 4.48 8.48 12.50
C GLU A 223 5.83 8.78 11.89
N GLU A 224 6.03 9.90 11.18
CA GLU A 224 7.34 10.36 10.65
C GLU A 224 8.44 10.42 11.73
N SER A 225 8.16 10.89 12.94
CA SER A 225 9.14 10.98 14.02
C SER A 225 9.58 9.61 14.59
N GLU A 226 8.72 8.58 14.53
CA GLU A 226 9.09 7.17 14.77
C GLU A 226 9.99 6.60 13.64
N TYR A 227 10.13 7.29 12.50
CA TYR A 227 11.10 6.98 11.43
C TYR A 227 12.42 7.75 11.58
N TYR A 228 12.55 8.73 12.48
CA TYR A 228 13.75 9.57 12.59
C TYR A 228 14.56 9.41 13.89
N PHE A 229 14.08 8.67 14.90
CA PHE A 229 14.85 8.47 16.13
C PHE A 229 14.92 7.01 16.59
N TYR A 230 16.10 6.67 17.14
CA TYR A 230 16.60 5.38 17.67
C TYR A 230 17.16 4.41 16.64
#